data_AF-A0A0F8YK60-F1
#
_entry.id   AF-A0A0F8YK60-F1
#
_cell.length_a   1.000
_cell.length_b   1.000
_cell.length_c   1.000
_cell.angle_alpha   90.00
_cell.angle_beta   90.00
_cell.angle_gamma   90.00
#
_symmetry.space_group_name_H-M   'P 1'
#
loop_
_entity.id
_entity.type
_entity.pdbx_description
1 polymer ?
#
loop_
_entity_poly.entity_id
_entity_poly.type
_entity_poly.pdbx_seq_one_letter_code
_entity_poly.pdbx_strand_id
1 'polypeptide(L)'
;MELDAYLGITAICGDEGTGKTTMALTFPKPIRHFDIDVGGYRRAIWRLPAEGIESKGYPKPIQVDKLMGTQGTPTTRLSIPKKVEGMKELWQQIVTDFVAACQDSEVKTIVIDSATLLWGVCHNSHLQELQERQIPKWKKDHPNTPFDENDYRD
;
A
#
# COMPACT_ATOMS: atom_id res chain seq x y z
N MET A 1 -14.35 13.45 31.39
CA MET A 1 -13.67 12.88 30.22
C MET A 1 -13.83 13.92 29.13
N GLU A 2 -12.88 14.84 29.04
CA GLU A 2 -12.86 15.80 27.93
C GLU A 2 -12.70 14.99 26.64
N LEU A 3 -13.57 15.24 25.66
CA LEU A 3 -13.44 14.62 24.34
C LEU A 3 -12.15 15.17 23.74
N ASP A 4 -11.16 14.31 23.53
CA ASP A 4 -9.94 14.65 22.82
C ASP A 4 -10.31 15.32 21.50
N ALA A 5 -9.67 16.45 21.21
CA ALA A 5 -9.93 17.32 20.07
C ALA A 5 -9.47 16.71 18.74
N TYR A 6 -9.91 15.51 18.41
CA TYR A 6 -9.72 14.93 17.08
C TYR A 6 -10.59 15.69 16.09
N LEU A 7 -9.93 16.40 15.19
CA LEU A 7 -10.51 17.21 14.14
C LEU A 7 -10.99 16.33 12.96
N GLY A 8 -11.81 15.31 13.23
CA GLY A 8 -12.52 14.51 12.23
C GLY A 8 -11.64 13.71 11.24
N ILE A 9 -12.33 13.04 10.30
CA ILE A 9 -11.72 12.33 9.16
C ILE A 9 -12.16 13.05 7.89
N THR A 10 -11.22 13.42 7.03
CA THR A 10 -11.50 14.11 5.75
C THR A 10 -11.00 13.28 4.58
N ALA A 11 -11.83 13.19 3.52
CA ALA A 11 -11.43 12.59 2.25
C ALA A 11 -11.29 13.67 1.17
N ILE A 12 -10.15 13.68 0.48
CA ILE A 12 -9.88 14.59 -0.65
C ILE A 12 -9.82 13.75 -1.93
N CYS A 13 -10.78 13.95 -2.82
CA CYS A 13 -10.93 13.20 -4.07
C CYS A 13 -10.76 14.12 -5.28
N GLY A 14 -10.24 13.58 -6.39
CA GLY A 14 -10.03 14.33 -7.63
C GLY A 14 -8.97 13.69 -8.53
N ASP A 15 -8.88 14.16 -9.77
CA ASP A 15 -7.99 13.61 -10.79
C ASP A 15 -6.50 13.81 -10.46
N GLU A 16 -5.61 13.10 -11.14
CA GLU A 16 -4.16 13.30 -10.98
C GLU A 16 -3.77 14.76 -11.30
N GLY A 17 -2.82 15.31 -10.54
CA GLY A 17 -2.35 16.69 -10.75
C GLY A 17 -3.25 17.81 -10.22
N THR A 18 -4.42 17.50 -9.66
CA THR A 18 -5.37 18.48 -9.08
C THR A 18 -4.97 19.04 -7.70
N GLY A 19 -3.75 18.76 -7.23
CA GLY A 19 -3.22 19.37 -5.99
C GLY A 19 -3.64 18.72 -4.68
N LYS A 20 -4.24 17.51 -4.70
CA LYS A 20 -4.70 16.78 -3.50
C LYS A 20 -3.60 16.63 -2.44
N THR A 21 -2.43 16.13 -2.81
CA THR A 21 -1.27 15.99 -1.91
C THR A 21 -0.83 17.34 -1.38
N THR A 22 -0.75 18.36 -2.24
CA THR A 22 -0.40 19.73 -1.82
C THR A 22 -1.36 20.27 -0.77
N MET A 23 -2.68 20.11 -0.97
CA MET A 23 -3.70 20.51 0.00
C MET A 23 -3.61 19.73 1.32
N ALA A 24 -3.40 18.41 1.26
CA ALA A 24 -3.27 17.60 2.47
C ALA A 24 -2.04 18.01 3.31
N LEU A 25 -0.95 18.41 2.65
CA LEU A 25 0.29 18.86 3.32
C LEU A 25 0.19 20.27 3.94
N THR A 26 -0.90 21.02 3.73
CA THR A 26 -1.14 22.29 4.44
C THR A 26 -1.94 22.12 5.73
N PHE A 27 -2.32 20.90 6.10
CA PHE A 27 -3.07 20.63 7.32
C PHE A 27 -2.23 20.92 8.58
N PRO A 28 -2.84 20.97 9.78
CA PRO A 28 -2.11 21.26 11.02
C PRO A 28 -0.89 20.36 11.23
N LYS A 29 0.25 20.98 11.54
CA LYS A 29 1.53 20.31 11.80
C LYS A 29 1.69 20.00 13.30
N PRO A 30 2.49 19.00 13.70
CA PRO A 30 3.23 18.05 12.86
C PRO A 30 2.37 17.06 12.06
N ILE A 31 2.81 16.76 10.82
CA ILE A 31 2.14 15.83 9.89
C ILE A 31 2.96 14.54 9.77
N ARG A 32 2.28 13.39 9.91
CA ARG A 32 2.77 12.08 9.44
C ARG A 32 2.16 11.76 8.09
N HIS A 33 2.98 11.72 7.05
CA HIS A 33 2.56 11.50 5.67
C HIS A 33 2.97 10.11 5.18
N PHE A 34 1.97 9.32 4.78
CA PHE A 34 2.15 7.97 4.25
C PHE A 34 2.07 8.02 2.72
N ASP A 35 3.22 8.07 2.05
CA ASP A 35 3.37 8.17 0.59
C ASP A 35 3.35 6.76 -0.04
N ILE A 36 2.14 6.23 -0.23
CA ILE A 36 1.85 4.93 -0.84
C ILE A 36 1.91 4.99 -2.38
N ASP A 37 1.64 6.16 -2.97
CA ASP A 37 1.84 6.39 -4.41
C ASP A 37 3.32 6.45 -4.81
N VAL A 38 4.20 6.72 -3.84
CA VAL A 38 5.65 6.83 -3.99
C VAL A 38 6.03 7.93 -4.98
N GLY A 39 6.29 9.12 -4.45
CA GLY A 39 6.65 10.30 -5.23
C GLY A 39 5.57 11.37 -5.24
N GLY A 40 4.39 11.10 -4.65
CA GLY A 40 3.38 12.12 -4.37
C GLY A 40 3.96 13.24 -3.51
N TYR A 41 4.65 12.87 -2.43
CA TYR A 41 5.29 13.82 -1.52
C TYR A 41 6.31 14.71 -2.23
N ARG A 42 7.24 14.10 -2.98
CA ARG A 42 8.31 14.82 -3.69
C ARG A 42 7.75 15.80 -4.73
N ARG A 43 6.67 15.44 -5.42
CA ARG A 43 5.99 16.31 -6.40
C ARG A 43 5.27 17.49 -5.76
N ALA A 44 4.83 17.36 -4.51
CA ALA A 44 4.09 18.39 -3.79
C ALA A 44 5.00 19.33 -2.96
N ILE A 45 6.01 18.77 -2.29
CA ILE A 45 6.76 19.47 -1.24
C ILE A 45 7.59 20.65 -1.75
N TRP A 46 8.05 20.64 -3.01
CA TRP A 46 8.86 21.74 -3.55
C TRP A 46 8.12 23.09 -3.59
N ARG A 47 6.79 23.08 -3.45
CA ARG A 47 5.93 24.27 -3.41
C ARG A 47 5.55 24.69 -1.99
N LEU A 48 5.98 23.95 -0.95
CA LEU A 48 5.53 24.12 0.43
C LEU A 48 6.71 24.16 1.41
N PRO A 49 6.58 24.82 2.57
CA PRO A 49 7.56 24.72 3.64
C PRO A 49 7.53 23.31 4.26
N ALA A 50 8.65 22.59 4.15
CA ALA A 50 8.78 21.19 4.57
C ALA A 50 8.85 20.99 6.10
N GLU A 51 8.98 22.07 6.87
CA GLU A 51 9.04 22.02 8.33
C GLU A 51 7.78 21.38 8.92
N GLY A 52 7.98 20.44 9.86
CA GLY A 52 6.91 19.75 10.56
C GLY A 52 6.19 18.68 9.76
N ILE A 53 6.78 18.19 8.66
CA ILE A 53 6.23 17.10 7.85
C ILE A 53 7.23 15.95 7.81
N GLU A 54 6.83 14.79 8.31
CA GLU A 54 7.58 13.55 8.13
C GLU A 54 6.85 12.65 7.13
N SER A 55 7.49 12.37 6.00
CA SER A 55 6.93 11.51 4.95
C SER A 55 7.68 10.19 4.86
N LYS A 56 6.93 9.09 4.86
CA LYS A 56 7.43 7.73 4.67
C LYS A 56 6.85 7.12 3.39
N GLY A 57 7.72 6.63 2.52
CA GLY A 57 7.34 5.97 1.26
C GLY A 57 7.11 4.47 1.46
N TYR A 58 6.11 3.93 0.77
CA TYR A 58 5.74 2.51 0.82
C TYR A 58 5.84 1.86 -0.58
N PRO A 59 7.07 1.59 -1.07
CA PRO A 59 7.25 0.98 -2.38
C PRO A 59 6.62 -0.40 -2.44
N LYS A 60 5.86 -0.65 -3.49
CA LYS A 60 5.33 -1.98 -3.78
C LYS A 60 6.48 -2.97 -4.00
N PRO A 61 6.36 -4.21 -3.51
CA PRO A 61 7.29 -5.29 -3.82
C PRO A 61 7.55 -5.39 -5.32
N ILE A 62 8.83 -5.42 -5.69
CA ILE A 62 9.26 -5.61 -7.06
C ILE A 62 9.04 -7.07 -7.44
N GLN A 63 8.22 -7.33 -8.46
CA GLN A 63 8.13 -8.65 -9.08
C GLN A 63 9.37 -8.85 -9.97
N VAL A 64 10.36 -9.56 -9.45
CA VAL A 64 11.68 -9.76 -10.08
C VAL A 64 11.54 -10.41 -11.48
N ASP A 65 10.53 -11.27 -11.65
CA ASP A 65 10.23 -11.94 -12.92
C ASP A 65 9.87 -10.97 -14.06
N LYS A 66 9.28 -9.81 -13.73
CA LYS A 66 8.98 -8.75 -14.71
C LYS A 66 10.23 -7.97 -15.13
N LEU A 67 11.25 -7.90 -14.29
CA LEU A 67 12.51 -7.22 -14.58
C LEU A 67 13.47 -8.09 -15.39
N MET A 68 13.41 -9.41 -15.22
CA MET A 68 14.31 -10.34 -15.93
C MET A 68 13.86 -10.67 -17.37
N GLY A 69 12.74 -10.12 -17.84
CA GLY A 69 12.27 -10.30 -19.22
C GLY A 69 11.92 -11.73 -19.60
N THR A 70 11.79 -12.63 -18.62
CA THR A 70 11.51 -14.06 -18.78
C THR A 70 10.03 -14.37 -18.99
N GLN A 71 9.25 -13.43 -19.55
CA GLN A 71 7.94 -13.78 -20.08
C GLN A 71 8.15 -14.58 -21.37
N GLY A 72 8.05 -15.90 -21.25
CA GLY A 72 7.92 -16.81 -22.38
C GLY A 72 6.84 -16.28 -23.33
N THR A 73 7.16 -16.37 -24.62
CA THR A 73 6.29 -16.25 -25.81
C THR A 73 5.09 -15.29 -25.69
N PRO A 74 5.03 -14.20 -26.48
CA PRO A 74 3.93 -13.24 -26.41
C PRO A 74 2.61 -13.93 -26.71
N THR A 75 1.83 -14.22 -25.68
CA THR A 75 0.45 -14.69 -25.82
C THR A 75 -0.46 -13.48 -25.82
N THR A 76 -1.43 -13.44 -26.73
CA THR A 76 -2.43 -12.37 -26.86
C THR A 76 -3.43 -12.28 -25.71
N ARG A 77 -3.24 -13.06 -24.64
CA ARG A 77 -4.10 -13.08 -23.47
C ARG A 77 -3.42 -12.31 -22.34
N LEU A 78 -4.17 -11.43 -21.67
CA LEU A 78 -3.73 -10.80 -20.43
C LEU A 78 -3.32 -11.91 -19.45
N SER A 79 -2.01 -12.06 -19.22
CA SER A 79 -1.48 -12.83 -18.11
C SER A 79 -1.69 -12.01 -16.85
N ILE A 80 -2.78 -12.29 -16.14
CA ILE A 80 -2.97 -11.77 -14.79
C ILE A 80 -2.04 -12.58 -13.91
N PRO A 81 -1.01 -11.98 -13.27
CA PRO A 81 -0.14 -12.72 -12.36
C PRO A 81 -1.01 -13.30 -11.25
N LYS A 82 -1.09 -14.64 -11.21
CA LYS A 82 -1.97 -15.35 -10.30
C LYS A 82 -1.43 -15.33 -8.88
N LYS A 83 -0.12 -15.23 -8.71
CA LYS A 83 0.54 -15.20 -7.41
C LYS A 83 0.72 -13.78 -6.90
N VAL A 84 0.33 -13.55 -5.65
CA VAL A 84 0.52 -12.28 -4.93
C VAL A 84 1.54 -12.51 -3.82
N GLU A 85 2.61 -11.69 -3.79
CA GLU A 85 3.67 -11.80 -2.78
C GLU A 85 4.12 -10.42 -2.29
N GLY A 86 4.56 -10.37 -1.03
CA GLY A 86 5.12 -9.18 -0.38
C GLY A 86 4.09 -8.14 0.05
N MET A 87 2.82 -8.31 -0.30
CA MET A 87 1.74 -7.34 -0.04
C MET A 87 1.28 -7.40 1.40
N LYS A 88 1.30 -8.60 2.01
CA LYS A 88 1.01 -8.79 3.43
C LYS A 88 2.02 -8.08 4.33
N GLU A 89 3.30 -8.18 4.00
CA GLU A 89 4.39 -7.54 4.71
C GLU A 89 4.30 -6.01 4.59
N LEU A 90 4.03 -5.51 3.38
CA LEU A 90 3.80 -4.09 3.13
C LEU A 90 2.60 -3.56 3.91
N TRP A 91 1.48 -4.30 3.90
CA TRP A 91 0.29 -3.95 4.67
C TRP A 91 0.58 -3.89 6.17
N GLN A 92 1.26 -4.90 6.71
CA GLN A 92 1.63 -4.93 8.13
C GLN A 92 2.53 -3.75 8.50
N GLN A 93 3.46 -3.37 7.63
CA GLN A 93 4.32 -2.20 7.83
C GLN A 93 3.48 -0.92 7.93
N ILE A 94 2.57 -0.70 6.98
CA ILE A 94 1.66 0.47 6.97
C ILE A 94 0.82 0.53 8.24
N VAL A 95 0.20 -0.59 8.64
CA VAL A 95 -0.62 -0.66 9.85
C VAL A 95 0.20 -0.35 11.11
N THR A 96 1.40 -0.92 11.21
CA THR A 96 2.29 -0.70 12.37
C THR A 96 2.66 0.77 12.50
N ASP A 97 3.06 1.41 11.39
CA ASP A 97 3.40 2.84 11.39
C ASP A 97 2.17 3.72 11.65
N PHE A 98 1.00 3.35 11.11
CA PHE A 98 -0.25 4.09 11.33
C PHE A 98 -0.66 4.07 12.80
N VAL A 99 -0.62 2.90 13.45
CA VAL A 99 -0.91 2.78 14.88
C VAL A 99 0.10 3.59 15.71
N ALA A 100 1.38 3.55 15.37
CA ALA A 100 2.39 4.36 16.03
C ALA A 100 2.10 5.86 15.88
N ALA A 101 1.69 6.33 14.70
CA ALA A 101 1.30 7.71 14.47
C ALA A 101 0.04 8.11 15.26
N CYS A 102 -0.93 7.20 15.44
CA CYS A 102 -2.11 7.44 16.28
C CYS A 102 -1.79 7.54 17.77
N GLN A 103 -0.69 6.92 18.23
CA GLN A 103 -0.25 6.94 19.63
C GLN A 103 0.66 8.11 19.97
N ASP A 104 1.19 8.80 18.95
CA ASP A 104 2.07 9.96 19.09
C ASP A 104 1.25 11.24 19.32
N SER A 105 1.30 11.78 20.54
CA SER A 105 0.53 12.97 20.94
C SER A 105 1.02 14.29 20.32
N GLU A 106 2.23 14.29 19.75
CA GLU A 106 2.75 15.43 19.02
C GLU A 106 2.12 15.54 17.62
N VAL A 107 1.75 14.42 17.01
CA VAL A 107 1.14 14.38 15.67
C VAL A 107 -0.23 15.06 15.69
N LYS A 108 -0.41 16.05 14.81
CA LYS A 108 -1.69 16.76 14.64
C LYS A 108 -2.46 16.29 13.42
N THR A 109 -1.77 15.79 12.40
CA THR A 109 -2.40 15.25 11.20
C THR A 109 -1.71 13.98 10.73
N ILE A 110 -2.51 12.97 10.37
CA ILE A 110 -2.06 11.79 9.63
C ILE A 110 -2.63 11.89 8.22
N VAL A 111 -1.77 11.83 7.21
CA VAL A 111 -2.14 11.86 5.79
C VAL A 111 -1.82 10.53 5.14
N ILE A 112 -2.79 9.96 4.43
CA ILE A 112 -2.63 8.75 3.62
C ILE A 112 -2.74 9.13 2.15
N ASP A 113 -1.63 9.05 1.40
CA ASP A 113 -1.56 9.41 -0.01
C ASP A 113 -0.99 8.26 -0.88
N SER A 114 -1.78 7.50 -1.64
CA SER A 114 -3.22 7.64 -1.89
C SER A 114 -4.03 6.52 -1.25
N ALA A 115 -5.26 6.86 -0.82
CA ALA A 115 -6.23 5.89 -0.32
C ALA A 115 -6.60 4.83 -1.37
N THR A 116 -6.59 5.17 -2.66
CA THR A 116 -6.82 4.22 -3.77
C THR A 116 -5.77 3.11 -3.78
N LEU A 117 -4.49 3.46 -3.58
CA LEU A 117 -3.43 2.46 -3.54
C LEU A 117 -3.41 1.71 -2.20
N LEU A 118 -3.74 2.37 -1.09
CA LEU A 118 -3.94 1.70 0.19
C LEU A 118 -5.00 0.59 0.07
N TRP A 119 -6.13 0.88 -0.59
CA TRP A 119 -7.17 -0.11 -0.87
C TRP A 119 -6.59 -1.31 -1.61
N GLY A 120 -5.81 -1.07 -2.67
CA GLY A 120 -5.15 -2.14 -3.42
C GLY A 120 -4.17 -2.97 -2.58
N VAL A 121 -3.37 -2.33 -1.71
CA VAL A 121 -2.44 -3.03 -0.81
C VAL A 121 -3.21 -3.91 0.18
N CYS A 122 -4.28 -3.40 0.80
CA CYS A 122 -5.12 -4.14 1.73
C CYS A 122 -5.74 -5.39 1.07
N HIS A 123 -6.31 -5.24 -0.14
CA HIS A 123 -6.95 -6.35 -0.83
C HIS A 123 -5.94 -7.39 -1.30
N ASN A 124 -4.79 -6.96 -1.84
CA ASN A 124 -3.75 -7.87 -2.26
C ASN A 124 -3.09 -8.61 -1.07
N SER A 125 -2.94 -7.94 0.08
CA SER A 125 -2.53 -8.57 1.33
C SER A 125 -3.50 -9.70 1.73
N HIS A 126 -4.80 -9.44 1.69
CA HIS A 126 -5.81 -10.45 1.96
C HIS A 126 -5.77 -11.62 0.97
N LEU A 127 -5.61 -11.33 -0.33
CA LEU A 127 -5.48 -12.36 -1.38
C LEU A 127 -4.24 -13.23 -1.16
N GLN A 128 -3.09 -12.62 -0.82
CA GLN A 128 -1.87 -13.36 -0.47
C GLN A 128 -2.11 -14.31 0.71
N GLU A 129 -2.81 -13.87 1.77
CA GLU A 129 -3.15 -14.76 2.88
C GLU A 129 -4.03 -15.95 2.47
N LEU A 130 -5.01 -15.72 1.61
CA LEU A 130 -5.86 -16.79 1.08
C LEU A 130 -5.04 -17.79 0.27
N GLN A 131 -4.13 -17.30 -0.58
CA GLN A 131 -3.22 -18.11 -1.37
C GLN A 131 -2.29 -18.95 -0.49
N GLU A 132 -1.68 -18.35 0.52
CA GLU A 132 -0.82 -19.04 1.50
C GLU A 132 -1.57 -20.17 2.21
N ARG A 133 -2.86 -19.98 2.55
CA ARG A 133 -3.70 -21.00 3.18
C ARG A 133 -4.06 -22.17 2.25
N GLN A 134 -4.08 -21.95 0.93
CA GLN A 134 -4.37 -23.02 -0.04
C GLN A 134 -3.19 -24.00 -0.20
N ILE A 135 -1.95 -23.52 -0.05
CA ILE A 135 -0.74 -24.32 -0.31
C ILE A 135 -0.69 -25.62 0.53
N PRO A 136 -0.87 -25.61 1.86
CA PRO A 136 -0.83 -26.83 2.65
C PRO A 136 -1.95 -27.82 2.27
N LYS A 137 -3.15 -27.31 1.97
CA LYS A 137 -4.29 -28.14 1.55
C LYS A 137 -4.02 -28.81 0.21
N TRP A 138 -3.53 -28.05 -0.77
CA TRP A 138 -3.21 -28.60 -2.08
C TRP A 138 -2.11 -29.65 -2.01
N LYS A 139 -1.04 -29.41 -1.24
CA LYS A 139 0.07 -30.36 -1.05
C LYS A 139 -0.38 -31.67 -0.40
N LYS A 140 -1.38 -31.61 0.48
CA LYS A 140 -1.99 -32.79 1.08
C LYS A 140 -2.76 -33.62 0.03
N ASP A 141 -3.49 -32.94 -0.87
CA ASP A 141 -4.30 -33.58 -1.90
C ASP A 141 -3.44 -34.11 -3.07
N HIS A 142 -2.26 -33.51 -3.31
CA HIS A 142 -1.36 -33.83 -4.43
C HIS A 142 0.11 -34.01 -3.99
N PRO A 143 0.43 -35.03 -3.17
CA PRO A 143 1.74 -35.17 -2.53
C PRO A 143 2.93 -35.31 -3.49
N ASN A 144 2.69 -35.80 -4.71
CA ASN A 144 3.72 -36.04 -5.73
C ASN A 144 3.69 -35.03 -6.88
N THR A 145 2.84 -34.00 -6.80
CA THR A 145 2.75 -32.97 -7.85
C THR A 145 3.37 -31.68 -7.29
N PRO A 146 4.24 -30.98 -8.03
CA PRO A 146 4.72 -29.66 -7.63
C PRO A 146 3.61 -28.62 -7.77
N PHE A 147 3.47 -27.72 -6.78
CA PHE A 147 2.48 -26.64 -6.81
C PHE A 147 2.90 -25.58 -7.84
N ASP A 148 2.00 -25.26 -8.78
CA ASP A 148 2.16 -24.24 -9.80
C ASP A 148 1.31 -22.99 -9.45
N GLU A 149 1.70 -21.80 -9.91
CA GLU A 149 0.91 -20.57 -9.70
C GLU A 149 -0.49 -20.64 -10.34
N ASN A 150 -0.68 -21.56 -11.29
CA ASN A 150 -1.98 -21.85 -11.88
C ASN A 150 -2.90 -22.69 -10.99
N ASP A 151 -2.37 -23.29 -9.91
CA ASP A 151 -3.14 -24.08 -8.95
C ASP A 151 -3.85 -23.23 -7.89
N TYR A 152 -3.55 -21.93 -7.80
CA TYR A 152 -4.37 -21.00 -7.04
C TYR A 152 -5.78 -20.99 -7.62
N ARG A 153 -6.76 -21.36 -6.78
CA ARG A 153 -8.17 -21.32 -7.15
C ARG A 153 -8.69 -19.89 -7.07
N ASP A 154 -9.58 -19.55 -8.01
CA ASP A 154 -10.41 -18.34 -7.97
C ASP A 154 -11.18 -18.23 -6.64
#